data_AF-A0A3D8YFD1-F1
#
_entry.id   AF-A0A3D8YFD1-F1
#
_cell.length_a   1.000
_cell.length_b   1.000
_cell.length_c   1.000
_cell.angle_alpha   90.00
_cell.angle_beta   90.00
_cell.angle_gamma   90.00
#
_symmetry.space_group_name_H-M   'P 1'
#
loop_
_entity.id
_entity.type
_entity.pdbx_description
1 polymer ?
#
loop_
_entity_poly.entity_id
_entity_poly.type
_entity_poly.pdbx_seq_one_letter_code
_entity_poly.pdbx_strand_id
1 'polypeptide(L)'
;MFGFKKERKNKFGWFGDYKNWDELKALTGGYEEQSILDITKHALLKVRNGEAVYERDSVLFDKKLYPYSVITALLYAAAECGGSLNVIDFGGSLGSTYYQVRDLIPPSVSINWSVIEQNAYIKCGQEHFQDETLQFHFTIAESLKAKKADILLLSSVVQYLPDPHAFLKEIQDYGFKFIIIDRTAFVKGERADRLTLQIVPPHIYTAQYPAWFFNEKNFVAHFKHYQIKTEFESSVPGEEEMEIDGSKQGYDKGFFLIRKS
;
A
#
# COMPACT_ATOMS: atom_id res chain seq x y z
N MET A 1 -15.66 21.40 -42.06
CA MET A 1 -15.21 22.20 -40.89
C MET A 1 -14.86 21.20 -39.80
N PHE A 2 -13.58 20.81 -39.69
CA PHE A 2 -13.13 19.82 -38.70
C PHE A 2 -13.08 20.50 -37.33
N GLY A 3 -14.07 20.21 -36.49
CA GLY A 3 -14.07 20.65 -35.10
C GLY A 3 -12.99 19.88 -34.34
N PHE A 4 -11.88 20.55 -34.02
CA PHE A 4 -10.94 20.05 -33.02
C PHE A 4 -11.71 19.91 -31.70
N LYS A 5 -12.03 18.66 -31.31
CA LYS A 5 -12.40 18.35 -29.92
C LYS A 5 -11.19 18.74 -29.08
N LYS A 6 -11.30 19.84 -28.34
CA LYS A 6 -10.34 20.25 -27.34
C LYS A 6 -10.33 19.13 -26.28
N GLU A 7 -9.36 18.23 -26.33
CA GLU A 7 -9.18 17.19 -25.32
C GLU A 7 -9.15 17.88 -23.97
N ARG A 8 -10.15 17.59 -23.12
CA ARG A 8 -10.14 18.03 -21.74
C ARG A 8 -8.97 17.30 -21.09
N LYS A 9 -7.84 17.98 -20.92
CA LYS A 9 -6.74 17.48 -20.08
C LYS A 9 -7.34 17.09 -18.73
N ASN A 10 -7.20 15.82 -18.38
CA ASN A 10 -7.69 15.29 -17.12
C ASN A 10 -7.02 16.07 -15.99
N LYS A 11 -7.80 16.57 -15.01
CA LYS A 11 -7.28 17.41 -13.93
C LYS A 11 -6.70 16.60 -12.76
N PHE A 12 -7.00 15.31 -12.73
CA PHE A 12 -6.65 14.37 -11.67
C PHE A 12 -5.94 13.16 -12.29
N GLY A 13 -5.13 12.47 -11.51
CA GLY A 13 -4.26 11.39 -11.97
C GLY A 13 -2.79 11.75 -11.80
N TRP A 14 -1.93 11.17 -12.64
CA TRP A 14 -0.48 11.29 -12.52
C TRP A 14 0.12 12.08 -13.69
N PHE A 15 1.04 12.98 -13.37
CA PHE A 15 1.58 13.94 -14.33
C PHE A 15 3.09 14.09 -14.21
N GLY A 16 3.74 14.42 -15.33
CA GLY A 16 5.15 14.82 -15.36
C GLY A 16 6.14 13.66 -15.22
N ASP A 17 7.42 14.03 -15.23
CA ASP A 17 8.57 13.15 -15.06
C ASP A 17 9.64 13.97 -14.30
N TYR A 18 9.55 13.93 -12.98
CA TYR A 18 10.33 14.78 -12.09
C TYR A 18 11.64 14.10 -11.70
N LYS A 19 12.67 14.89 -11.41
CA LYS A 19 14.00 14.35 -11.04
C LYS A 19 14.25 14.31 -9.55
N ASN A 20 13.49 15.10 -8.78
CA ASN A 20 13.77 15.37 -7.38
C ASN A 20 12.48 15.27 -6.57
N TRP A 21 12.48 14.35 -5.60
CA TRP A 21 11.38 14.14 -4.68
C TRP A 21 11.11 15.37 -3.81
N ASP A 22 12.15 15.98 -3.25
CA ASP A 22 12.03 17.09 -2.31
C ASP A 22 11.48 18.35 -2.98
N GLU A 23 11.89 18.61 -4.22
CA GLU A 23 11.32 19.70 -5.03
C GLU A 23 9.82 19.48 -5.26
N LEU A 24 9.42 18.24 -5.56
CA LEU A 24 8.02 17.92 -5.80
C LEU A 24 7.20 18.00 -4.50
N LYS A 25 7.72 17.48 -3.39
CA LYS A 25 7.10 17.57 -2.07
C LYS A 25 6.90 19.01 -1.61
N ALA A 26 7.86 19.89 -1.90
CA ALA A 26 7.75 21.32 -1.60
C ALA A 26 6.61 22.01 -2.39
N LEU A 27 6.26 21.50 -3.57
CA LEU A 27 5.15 22.01 -4.39
C LEU A 27 3.79 21.50 -3.92
N THR A 28 3.72 20.33 -3.28
CA THR A 28 2.45 19.69 -2.91
C THR A 28 1.91 20.10 -1.54
N GLY A 29 2.74 20.72 -0.68
CA GLY A 29 2.32 21.15 0.66
C GLY A 29 2.16 19.99 1.66
N GLY A 30 2.11 20.31 2.96
CA GLY A 30 2.06 19.31 4.05
C GLY A 30 0.90 19.50 5.04
N TYR A 31 0.06 20.53 4.87
CA TYR A 31 -1.10 20.78 5.76
C TYR A 31 -2.20 19.70 5.64
N GLU A 32 -2.16 18.90 4.58
CA GLU A 32 -3.19 17.91 4.26
C GLU A 32 -3.11 16.68 5.18
N GLU A 33 -1.94 16.35 5.73
CA GLU A 33 -1.70 15.12 6.52
C GLU A 33 -2.62 15.01 7.74
N GLN A 34 -2.77 16.07 8.54
CA GLN A 34 -3.64 16.03 9.73
C GLN A 34 -5.12 15.91 9.35
N SER A 35 -5.54 16.63 8.30
CA SER A 35 -6.93 16.57 7.82
C SER A 35 -7.28 15.18 7.29
N ILE A 36 -6.34 14.52 6.61
CA ILE A 36 -6.54 13.19 6.04
C ILE A 36 -6.54 12.13 7.13
N LEU A 37 -5.68 12.24 8.14
CA LEU A 37 -5.72 11.37 9.31
C LEU A 37 -7.08 11.43 10.00
N ASP A 38 -7.65 12.62 10.21
CA ASP A 38 -8.95 12.76 10.86
C ASP A 38 -10.07 12.12 10.03
N ILE A 39 -10.09 12.33 8.70
CA ILE A 39 -11.05 11.67 7.79
C ILE A 39 -10.87 10.14 7.84
N THR A 40 -9.62 9.67 7.76
CA THR A 40 -9.26 8.24 7.82
C THR A 40 -9.76 7.62 9.13
N LYS A 41 -9.47 8.26 10.26
CA LYS A 41 -9.91 7.85 11.60
C LYS A 41 -11.42 7.76 11.68
N HIS A 42 -12.14 8.77 11.22
CA HIS A 42 -13.61 8.76 11.25
C HIS A 42 -14.21 7.64 10.40
N ALA A 43 -13.64 7.37 9.22
CA ALA A 43 -14.09 6.27 8.37
C ALA A 43 -13.80 4.91 9.01
N LEU A 44 -12.59 4.68 9.48
CA LEU A 44 -12.20 3.38 10.07
C LEU A 44 -12.84 3.10 11.43
N LEU A 45 -13.17 4.12 12.23
CA LEU A 45 -13.96 3.92 13.45
C LEU A 45 -15.34 3.33 13.14
N LYS A 46 -15.99 3.78 12.05
CA LYS A 46 -17.26 3.21 11.60
C LYS A 46 -17.09 1.75 11.18
N VAL A 47 -16.01 1.43 10.46
CA VAL A 47 -15.72 0.02 10.07
C VAL A 47 -15.46 -0.84 11.31
N ARG A 48 -14.65 -0.37 12.24
CA ARG A 48 -14.33 -1.06 13.49
C ARG A 48 -15.59 -1.35 14.32
N ASN A 49 -16.48 -0.38 14.44
CA ASN A 49 -17.72 -0.46 15.22
C ASN A 49 -18.85 -1.24 14.50
N GLY A 50 -18.65 -1.66 13.25
CA GLY A 50 -19.68 -2.34 12.44
C GLY A 50 -20.76 -1.41 11.87
N GLU A 51 -20.53 -0.09 11.90
CA GLU A 51 -21.40 0.93 11.30
C GLU A 51 -21.19 1.06 9.78
N ALA A 52 -20.03 0.62 9.28
CA ALA A 52 -19.71 0.52 7.86
C ALA A 52 -18.99 -0.81 7.57
N VAL A 53 -19.05 -1.29 6.32
CA VAL A 53 -18.50 -2.60 5.96
C VAL A 53 -17.09 -2.53 5.38
N TYR A 54 -16.70 -1.38 4.82
CA TYR A 54 -15.44 -1.23 4.10
C TYR A 54 -15.04 0.25 3.98
N GLU A 55 -13.73 0.48 4.03
CA GLU A 55 -13.07 1.76 3.81
C GLU A 55 -11.89 1.55 2.86
N ARG A 56 -11.68 2.50 1.95
CA ARG A 56 -10.44 2.62 1.16
C ARG A 56 -10.17 4.10 0.88
N ASP A 57 -8.92 4.53 1.07
CA ASP A 57 -8.46 5.91 0.84
C ASP A 57 -9.31 6.96 1.60
N SER A 58 -9.72 6.64 2.83
CA SER A 58 -10.66 7.36 3.70
C SER A 58 -12.12 7.38 3.25
N VAL A 59 -12.47 6.70 2.15
CA VAL A 59 -13.84 6.66 1.60
C VAL A 59 -14.55 5.39 2.05
N LEU A 60 -15.79 5.53 2.50
CA LEU A 60 -16.65 4.39 2.85
C LEU A 60 -17.33 3.80 1.63
N PHE A 61 -17.47 2.48 1.62
CA PHE A 61 -18.14 1.73 0.56
C PHE A 61 -19.18 0.79 1.14
N ASP A 62 -20.31 0.65 0.45
CA ASP A 62 -21.41 -0.24 0.86
C ASP A 62 -21.12 -1.72 0.59
N LYS A 63 -20.09 -2.01 -0.22
CA LYS A 63 -19.65 -3.35 -0.55
C LYS A 63 -18.15 -3.48 -0.37
N LYS A 64 -17.75 -4.49 0.40
CA LYS A 64 -16.36 -4.85 0.60
C LYS A 64 -15.76 -5.38 -0.70
N LEU A 65 -14.64 -4.80 -1.09
CA LEU A 65 -13.81 -5.28 -2.18
C LEU A 65 -12.66 -6.07 -1.57
N TYR A 66 -12.65 -7.38 -1.79
CA TYR A 66 -11.66 -8.25 -1.19
C TYR A 66 -10.42 -8.40 -2.10
N PRO A 67 -9.21 -8.19 -1.56
CA PRO A 67 -7.98 -8.45 -2.29
C PRO A 67 -7.67 -9.95 -2.21
N TYR A 68 -8.37 -10.77 -3.01
CA TYR A 68 -8.28 -12.24 -2.91
C TYR A 68 -6.86 -12.77 -3.07
N SER A 69 -6.01 -12.11 -3.87
CA SER A 69 -4.59 -12.45 -4.01
C SER A 69 -3.82 -12.25 -2.71
N VAL A 70 -4.04 -11.13 -2.02
CA VAL A 70 -3.44 -10.84 -0.70
C VAL A 70 -3.96 -11.84 0.33
N ILE A 71 -5.27 -12.09 0.38
CA ILE A 71 -5.90 -13.06 1.29
C ILE A 71 -5.31 -14.46 1.07
N THR A 72 -5.17 -14.89 -0.19
CA THR A 72 -4.61 -16.20 -0.53
C THR A 72 -3.16 -16.32 -0.07
N ALA A 73 -2.35 -15.26 -0.25
CA ALA A 73 -0.97 -15.22 0.22
C ALA A 73 -0.87 -15.24 1.76
N LEU A 74 -1.75 -14.53 2.47
CA LEU A 74 -1.84 -14.55 3.93
C LEU A 74 -2.21 -15.95 4.46
N LEU A 75 -3.20 -16.61 3.84
CA LEU A 75 -3.62 -17.96 4.23
C LEU A 75 -2.55 -19.01 3.91
N TYR A 76 -1.85 -18.87 2.77
CA TYR A 76 -0.69 -19.70 2.44
C TYR A 76 0.39 -19.56 3.52
N ALA A 77 0.73 -18.33 3.89
CA ALA A 77 1.73 -18.06 4.92
C ALA A 77 1.32 -18.65 6.27
N ALA A 78 0.05 -18.52 6.65
CA ALA A 78 -0.49 -19.12 7.88
C ALA A 78 -0.35 -20.64 7.90
N ALA A 79 -0.68 -21.31 6.79
CA ALA A 79 -0.53 -22.77 6.68
C ALA A 79 0.94 -23.20 6.81
N GLU A 80 1.85 -22.48 6.16
CA GLU A 80 3.29 -22.71 6.23
C GLU A 80 3.93 -22.35 7.59
N CYS A 81 3.22 -21.60 8.43
CA CYS A 81 3.63 -21.21 9.77
C CYS A 81 2.80 -21.92 10.87
N GLY A 82 2.25 -23.09 10.56
CA GLY A 82 1.62 -23.97 11.56
C GLY A 82 0.31 -23.41 12.13
N GLY A 83 -0.41 -22.58 11.36
CA GLY A 83 -1.64 -21.93 11.81
C GLY A 83 -1.42 -20.65 12.61
N SER A 84 -0.21 -20.08 12.62
CA SER A 84 0.05 -18.73 13.13
C SER A 84 0.45 -17.79 11.99
N LEU A 85 0.02 -16.54 12.09
CA LEU A 85 0.33 -15.50 11.11
C LEU A 85 0.67 -14.20 11.83
N ASN A 86 1.96 -13.84 11.84
CA ASN A 86 2.43 -12.56 12.36
C ASN A 86 2.78 -11.64 11.19
N VAL A 87 1.95 -10.63 10.98
CA VAL A 87 2.04 -9.69 9.85
C VAL A 87 2.68 -8.39 10.30
N ILE A 88 3.65 -7.90 9.53
CA ILE A 88 4.03 -6.48 9.53
C ILE A 88 3.41 -5.85 8.29
N ASP A 89 2.56 -4.86 8.50
CA ASP A 89 1.86 -4.08 7.48
C ASP A 89 2.45 -2.66 7.45
N PHE A 90 3.39 -2.46 6.53
CA PHE A 90 4.10 -1.19 6.39
C PHE A 90 3.32 -0.30 5.44
N GLY A 91 2.91 0.89 5.89
CA GLY A 91 1.91 1.68 5.16
C GLY A 91 0.47 1.37 5.56
N GLY A 92 0.24 0.63 6.65
CA GLY A 92 -1.06 0.02 6.99
C GLY A 92 -2.14 1.00 7.50
N SER A 93 -1.89 2.31 7.49
CA SER A 93 -2.82 3.34 7.96
C SER A 93 -3.25 3.10 9.43
N LEU A 94 -4.55 3.05 9.72
CA LEU A 94 -5.10 2.67 11.04
C LEU A 94 -5.60 1.21 11.04
N GLY A 95 -5.01 0.36 10.19
CA GLY A 95 -5.38 -1.04 10.01
C GLY A 95 -6.35 -1.29 8.86
N SER A 96 -6.36 -0.46 7.81
CA SER A 96 -7.31 -0.57 6.69
C SER A 96 -7.35 -1.98 6.10
N THR A 97 -6.18 -2.55 5.75
CA THR A 97 -6.11 -3.90 5.18
C THR A 97 -6.48 -4.98 6.20
N TYR A 98 -6.11 -4.82 7.48
CA TYR A 98 -6.56 -5.73 8.54
C TYR A 98 -8.09 -5.81 8.60
N TYR A 99 -8.78 -4.68 8.70
CA TYR A 99 -10.25 -4.65 8.70
C TYR A 99 -10.83 -5.17 7.37
N GLN A 100 -10.13 -4.97 6.26
CA GLN A 100 -10.52 -5.46 4.93
C GLN A 100 -10.48 -7.00 4.82
N VAL A 101 -9.58 -7.69 5.51
CA VAL A 101 -9.36 -9.14 5.27
C VAL A 101 -9.72 -10.05 6.45
N ARG A 102 -9.78 -9.52 7.69
CA ARG A 102 -9.87 -10.32 8.92
C ARG A 102 -11.04 -11.30 8.98
N ASP A 103 -12.16 -10.99 8.35
CA ASP A 103 -13.37 -11.82 8.30
C ASP A 103 -13.24 -13.04 7.39
N LEU A 104 -12.21 -13.07 6.53
CA LEU A 104 -11.87 -14.23 5.71
C LEU A 104 -10.69 -15.05 6.27
N ILE A 105 -10.10 -14.62 7.40
CA ILE A 105 -9.09 -15.41 8.11
C ILE A 105 -9.82 -16.39 9.04
N PRO A 106 -9.60 -17.72 8.90
CA PRO A 106 -10.27 -18.70 9.74
C PRO A 106 -9.97 -18.50 11.23
N PRO A 107 -10.93 -18.73 12.14
CA PRO A 107 -10.70 -18.64 13.59
C PRO A 107 -9.62 -19.59 14.13
N SER A 108 -9.26 -20.64 13.39
CA SER A 108 -8.16 -21.55 13.73
C SER A 108 -6.77 -20.97 13.45
N VAL A 109 -6.68 -19.83 12.76
CA VAL A 109 -5.42 -19.12 12.51
C VAL A 109 -5.20 -18.09 13.62
N SER A 110 -4.11 -18.24 14.38
CA SER A 110 -3.67 -17.25 15.36
C SER A 110 -2.99 -16.09 14.66
N ILE A 111 -3.66 -14.94 14.59
CA ILE A 111 -3.20 -13.74 13.88
C ILE A 111 -2.65 -12.69 14.85
N ASN A 112 -1.57 -12.03 14.44
CA ASN A 112 -1.08 -10.78 15.04
C ASN A 112 -0.74 -9.84 13.89
N TRP A 113 -1.23 -8.60 13.95
CA TRP A 113 -1.11 -7.63 12.88
C TRP A 113 -0.45 -6.37 13.41
N SER A 114 0.79 -6.11 13.00
CA SER A 114 1.55 -4.94 13.38
C SER A 114 1.56 -3.92 12.24
N VAL A 115 0.97 -2.75 12.45
CA VAL A 115 1.02 -1.63 11.52
C VAL A 115 2.23 -0.74 11.80
N ILE A 116 2.97 -0.39 10.75
CA ILE A 116 4.05 0.59 10.79
C ILE A 116 3.65 1.73 9.85
N GLU A 117 3.63 2.95 10.39
CA GLU A 117 3.16 4.16 9.70
C GLU A 117 3.80 5.41 10.32
N GLN A 118 3.55 6.58 9.74
CA GLN A 118 3.96 7.88 10.27
C GLN A 118 3.49 8.12 11.71
N ASN A 119 4.26 8.92 12.45
CA ASN A 119 4.10 9.13 13.90
C ASN A 119 2.68 9.50 14.34
N ALA A 120 1.97 10.34 13.58
CA ALA A 120 0.61 10.78 13.92
C ALA A 120 -0.40 9.62 13.81
N TYR A 121 -0.29 8.80 12.76
CA TYR A 121 -1.09 7.60 12.56
C TYR A 121 -0.81 6.56 13.65
N ILE A 122 0.46 6.32 14.00
CA ILE A 122 0.80 5.36 15.06
C ILE A 122 0.20 5.79 16.40
N LYS A 123 0.32 7.06 16.79
CA LYS A 123 -0.31 7.56 18.03
C LYS A 123 -1.83 7.40 18.00
N CYS A 124 -2.46 7.75 16.88
CA CYS A 124 -3.91 7.58 16.69
C CYS A 124 -4.34 6.10 16.75
N GLY A 125 -3.58 5.21 16.10
CA GLY A 125 -3.79 3.78 16.10
C GLY A 125 -3.69 3.18 17.52
N GLN A 126 -2.65 3.56 18.26
CA GLN A 126 -2.46 3.16 19.66
C GLN A 126 -3.61 3.63 20.56
N GLU A 127 -4.11 4.85 20.37
CA GLU A 127 -5.19 5.41 21.19
C GLU A 127 -6.56 4.79 20.86
N HIS A 128 -6.85 4.53 19.58
CA HIS A 128 -8.21 4.25 19.14
C HIS A 128 -8.45 2.87 18.54
N PHE A 129 -7.42 2.18 18.03
CA PHE A 129 -7.58 0.96 17.24
C PHE A 129 -6.85 -0.24 17.82
N GLN A 130 -5.81 -0.03 18.62
CA GLN A 130 -4.99 -1.09 19.18
C GLN A 130 -5.78 -2.02 20.10
N ASP A 131 -5.59 -3.32 19.92
CA ASP A 131 -6.13 -4.41 20.74
C ASP A 131 -5.14 -5.57 20.77
N GLU A 132 -5.48 -6.71 21.37
CA GLU A 132 -4.58 -7.87 21.46
C GLU A 132 -4.08 -8.42 20.11
N THR A 133 -4.78 -8.12 19.01
CA THR A 133 -4.48 -8.61 17.66
C THR A 133 -3.82 -7.53 16.80
N LEU A 134 -4.38 -6.32 16.77
CA LEU A 134 -3.90 -5.18 15.97
C LEU A 134 -3.02 -4.27 16.83
N GLN A 135 -1.75 -4.15 16.46
CA GLN A 135 -0.72 -3.40 17.18
C GLN A 135 -0.09 -2.34 16.28
N PHE A 136 0.44 -1.27 16.87
CA PHE A 136 1.01 -0.13 16.14
C PHE A 136 2.42 0.20 16.63
N HIS A 137 3.39 0.23 15.72
CA HIS A 137 4.81 0.45 16.01
C HIS A 137 5.40 1.56 15.13
N PHE A 138 6.38 2.28 15.64
CA PHE A 138 7.01 3.36 14.88
C PHE A 138 7.98 2.84 13.81
N THR A 139 8.53 1.63 13.98
CA THR A 139 9.49 1.05 13.04
C THR A 139 9.33 -0.47 12.92
N ILE A 140 9.78 -1.02 11.78
CA ILE A 140 9.88 -2.47 11.56
C ILE A 140 10.75 -3.12 12.65
N ALA A 141 11.90 -2.53 12.95
CA ALA A 141 12.83 -3.06 13.96
C ALA A 141 12.22 -3.12 15.37
N GLU A 142 11.40 -2.13 15.75
CA GLU A 142 10.65 -2.15 17.01
C GLU A 142 9.61 -3.28 17.02
N SER A 143 8.81 -3.40 15.97
CA SER A 143 7.80 -4.46 15.84
C SER A 143 8.44 -5.85 15.93
N LEU A 144 9.56 -6.08 15.22
CA LEU A 144 10.28 -7.35 15.24
C LEU A 144 10.88 -7.72 16.62
N LYS A 145 11.20 -6.73 17.46
CA LYS A 145 11.63 -6.96 18.85
C LYS A 145 10.47 -7.40 19.74
N ALA A 146 9.27 -6.86 19.49
CA ALA A 146 8.08 -7.23 20.24
C ALA A 146 7.59 -8.63 19.86
N LYS A 147 7.56 -8.93 18.56
CA LYS A 147 7.18 -10.24 18.04
C LYS A 147 7.85 -10.49 16.69
N LYS A 148 8.40 -11.69 16.50
CA LYS A 148 8.91 -12.11 15.19
C LYS A 148 7.75 -12.13 14.18
N ALA A 149 7.96 -11.50 13.04
CA ALA A 149 7.01 -11.51 11.93
C ALA A 149 7.34 -12.63 10.92
N ASP A 150 6.28 -13.19 10.35
CA ASP A 150 6.36 -14.21 9.29
C ASP A 150 6.35 -13.54 7.91
N ILE A 151 5.54 -12.49 7.77
CA ILE A 151 5.23 -11.85 6.50
C ILE A 151 5.29 -10.33 6.60
N LEU A 152 5.89 -9.71 5.60
CA LEU A 152 5.83 -8.26 5.35
C LEU A 152 4.79 -7.99 4.25
N LEU A 153 3.85 -7.09 4.52
CA LEU A 153 2.88 -6.58 3.56
C LEU A 153 3.24 -5.15 3.17
N LEU A 154 3.32 -4.92 1.86
CA LEU A 154 3.55 -3.62 1.22
C LEU A 154 2.41 -3.38 0.20
N SER A 155 1.28 -2.84 0.66
CA SER A 155 0.13 -2.54 -0.21
C SER A 155 0.09 -1.05 -0.54
N SER A 156 0.35 -0.68 -1.80
CA SER A 156 0.31 0.69 -2.29
C SER A 156 1.13 1.70 -1.47
N VAL A 157 2.29 1.29 -0.95
CA VAL A 157 3.12 2.13 -0.06
C VAL A 157 4.45 2.55 -0.69
N VAL A 158 5.10 1.65 -1.43
CA VAL A 158 6.50 1.84 -1.85
C VAL A 158 6.64 3.03 -2.80
N GLN A 159 5.65 3.25 -3.67
CA GLN A 159 5.62 4.39 -4.60
C GLN A 159 5.55 5.76 -3.92
N TYR A 160 5.19 5.82 -2.64
CA TYR A 160 5.05 7.06 -1.89
C TYR A 160 6.23 7.34 -0.97
N LEU A 161 7.33 6.58 -1.09
CA LEU A 161 8.55 6.80 -0.33
C LEU A 161 9.52 7.75 -1.06
N PRO A 162 10.27 8.59 -0.32
CA PRO A 162 11.28 9.48 -0.90
C PRO A 162 12.44 8.71 -1.55
N ASP A 163 12.88 7.63 -0.94
CA ASP A 163 13.95 6.75 -1.45
C ASP A 163 13.48 5.29 -1.43
N PRO A 164 12.66 4.88 -2.41
CA PRO A 164 12.04 3.56 -2.43
C PRO A 164 13.07 2.45 -2.62
N HIS A 165 14.13 2.67 -3.41
CA HIS A 165 15.15 1.66 -3.63
C HIS A 165 16.04 1.41 -2.41
N ALA A 166 16.36 2.46 -1.63
CA ALA A 166 17.04 2.25 -0.35
C ALA A 166 16.18 1.45 0.62
N PHE A 167 14.88 1.77 0.71
CA PHE A 167 13.93 1.02 1.53
C PHE A 167 13.82 -0.45 1.09
N LEU A 168 13.66 -0.71 -0.22
CA LEU A 168 13.58 -2.07 -0.76
C LEU A 168 14.83 -2.90 -0.47
N LYS A 169 16.00 -2.26 -0.45
CA LYS A 169 17.26 -2.89 -0.04
C LYS A 169 17.29 -3.17 1.46
N GLU A 170 16.90 -2.21 2.29
CA GLU A 170 16.85 -2.35 3.76
C GLU A 170 15.95 -3.53 4.18
N ILE A 171 14.76 -3.65 3.59
CA ILE A 171 13.81 -4.68 4.03
C ILE A 171 14.28 -6.11 3.77
N GLN A 172 15.25 -6.31 2.88
CA GLN A 172 15.87 -7.62 2.65
C GLN A 172 16.63 -8.11 3.89
N ASP A 173 17.21 -7.20 4.68
CA ASP A 173 18.06 -7.53 5.82
C ASP A 173 17.26 -8.08 7.00
N TYR A 174 15.96 -7.76 7.10
CA TYR A 174 15.06 -8.34 8.11
C TYR A 174 14.73 -9.81 7.83
N GLY A 175 14.88 -10.27 6.59
CA GLY A 175 14.81 -11.69 6.26
C GLY A 175 13.45 -12.34 6.51
N PHE A 176 12.35 -11.62 6.27
CA PHE A 176 10.99 -12.16 6.35
C PHE A 176 10.86 -13.45 5.54
N LYS A 177 10.10 -14.42 6.06
CA LYS A 177 9.85 -15.69 5.33
C LYS A 177 9.05 -15.41 4.06
N PHE A 178 8.12 -14.46 4.14
CA PHE A 178 7.21 -14.07 3.07
C PHE A 178 7.20 -12.55 2.89
N ILE A 179 7.02 -12.09 1.65
CA ILE A 179 6.72 -10.68 1.36
C ILE A 179 5.54 -10.64 0.38
N ILE A 180 4.52 -9.84 0.70
CA ILE A 180 3.45 -9.48 -0.21
C ILE A 180 3.68 -8.04 -0.65
N ILE A 181 3.74 -7.85 -1.95
CA ILE A 181 3.76 -6.55 -2.59
C ILE A 181 2.44 -6.46 -3.34
N ASP A 182 1.65 -5.43 -3.06
CA ASP A 182 0.31 -5.27 -3.60
C ASP A 182 0.16 -3.83 -4.10
N ARG A 183 -0.61 -3.64 -5.19
CA ARG A 183 -0.94 -2.32 -5.74
C ARG A 183 0.27 -1.40 -5.96
N THR A 184 1.38 -1.97 -6.44
CA THR A 184 2.59 -1.19 -6.76
C THR A 184 2.52 -0.73 -8.20
N ALA A 185 2.77 0.56 -8.43
CA ALA A 185 2.66 1.18 -9.75
C ALA A 185 3.94 0.99 -10.57
N PHE A 186 3.80 0.54 -11.82
CA PHE A 186 4.90 0.29 -12.76
C PHE A 186 4.70 1.08 -14.06
N VAL A 187 5.81 1.52 -14.67
CA VAL A 187 5.78 2.10 -16.02
C VAL A 187 5.75 1.00 -17.09
N LYS A 188 4.94 1.19 -18.13
CA LYS A 188 4.91 0.30 -19.30
C LYS A 188 6.20 0.41 -20.11
N GLY A 189 6.69 -0.75 -20.53
CA GLY A 189 7.91 -0.88 -21.35
C GLY A 189 9.19 -0.81 -20.52
N GLU A 190 10.34 -0.96 -21.19
CA GLU A 190 11.67 -0.97 -20.57
C GLU A 190 12.17 0.46 -20.27
N ARG A 191 11.35 1.26 -19.57
CA ARG A 191 11.67 2.64 -19.19
C ARG A 191 12.25 2.68 -17.78
N ALA A 192 13.04 3.70 -17.47
CA ALA A 192 13.46 3.96 -16.10
C ALA A 192 12.25 4.31 -15.22
N ASP A 193 12.45 4.23 -13.90
CA ASP A 193 11.51 4.73 -12.90
C ASP A 193 11.13 6.17 -13.22
N ARG A 194 9.86 6.49 -12.99
CA ARG A 194 9.28 7.78 -13.31
C ARG A 194 8.64 8.39 -12.08
N LEU A 195 9.16 9.53 -11.63
CA LEU A 195 8.54 10.30 -10.57
C LEU A 195 7.44 11.17 -11.15
N THR A 196 6.24 11.09 -10.60
CA THR A 196 5.07 11.83 -11.05
C THR A 196 4.49 12.67 -9.93
N LEU A 197 3.77 13.73 -10.30
CA LEU A 197 2.84 14.42 -9.42
C LEU A 197 1.49 13.72 -9.51
N GLN A 198 1.04 13.12 -8.42
CA GLN A 198 -0.35 12.67 -8.30
C GLN A 198 -1.22 13.83 -7.81
N ILE A 199 -2.33 14.07 -8.51
CA ILE A 199 -3.39 14.98 -8.08
C ILE A 199 -4.63 14.15 -7.78
N VAL A 200 -4.99 14.09 -6.49
CA VAL A 200 -6.09 13.24 -6.00
C VAL A 200 -7.45 13.88 -6.33
N PRO A 201 -8.42 13.10 -6.84
CA PRO A 201 -9.77 13.58 -7.02
C PRO A 201 -10.40 14.04 -5.69
N PRO A 202 -11.08 15.21 -5.65
CA PRO A 202 -11.58 15.80 -4.41
C PRO A 202 -12.71 15.02 -3.72
N HIS A 203 -13.29 14.02 -4.40
CA HIS A 203 -14.26 13.11 -3.78
C HIS A 203 -13.62 12.09 -2.83
N ILE A 204 -12.29 11.92 -2.90
CA ILE A 204 -11.50 11.16 -1.93
C ILE A 204 -11.04 12.15 -0.85
N TYR A 205 -10.19 13.09 -1.24
CA TYR A 205 -9.80 14.28 -0.49
C TYR A 205 -9.03 15.23 -1.43
N THR A 206 -8.88 16.50 -1.06
CA THR A 206 -8.02 17.42 -1.81
C THR A 206 -6.59 17.19 -1.38
N ALA A 207 -5.80 16.53 -2.24
CA ALA A 207 -4.37 16.41 -2.01
C ALA A 207 -3.54 16.21 -3.26
N GLN A 208 -2.24 16.41 -3.11
CA GLN A 208 -1.25 16.13 -4.14
C GLN A 208 -0.02 15.47 -3.52
N TYR A 209 0.55 14.47 -4.19
CA TYR A 209 1.75 13.79 -3.68
C TYR A 209 2.72 13.44 -4.79
N PRO A 210 4.03 13.42 -4.51
CA PRO A 210 4.99 12.69 -5.31
C PRO A 210 4.62 11.19 -5.34
N ALA A 211 4.67 10.57 -6.51
CA ALA A 211 4.41 9.14 -6.68
C ALA A 211 5.32 8.54 -7.74
N TRP A 212 6.02 7.46 -7.39
CA TRP A 212 6.85 6.71 -8.34
C TRP A 212 6.03 5.71 -9.15
N PHE A 213 6.36 5.60 -10.43
CA PHE A 213 6.08 4.42 -11.24
C PHE A 213 7.41 3.72 -11.51
N PHE A 214 7.53 2.46 -11.11
CA PHE A 214 8.78 1.74 -11.15
C PHE A 214 9.03 1.05 -12.48
N ASN A 215 10.30 0.90 -12.86
CA ASN A 215 10.70 -0.15 -13.79
C ASN A 215 10.56 -1.51 -13.07
N GLU A 216 9.70 -2.39 -13.60
CA GLU A 216 9.39 -3.67 -12.95
C GLU A 216 10.64 -4.53 -12.74
N LYS A 217 11.54 -4.62 -13.73
CA LYS A 217 12.74 -5.46 -13.62
C LYS A 217 13.70 -4.96 -12.53
N ASN A 218 13.92 -3.65 -12.46
CA ASN A 218 14.77 -3.04 -11.45
C ASN A 218 14.17 -3.19 -10.05
N PHE A 219 12.85 -3.05 -9.93
CA PHE A 219 12.13 -3.27 -8.69
C PHE A 219 12.27 -4.72 -8.20
N VAL A 220 11.97 -5.69 -9.07
CA VAL A 220 12.08 -7.13 -8.76
C VAL A 220 13.53 -7.54 -8.44
N ALA A 221 14.53 -6.89 -9.05
CA ALA A 221 15.95 -7.20 -8.82
C ALA A 221 16.40 -7.02 -7.36
N HIS A 222 15.70 -6.22 -6.55
CA HIS A 222 15.96 -6.10 -5.11
C HIS A 222 15.73 -7.43 -4.36
N PHE A 223 14.83 -8.28 -4.85
CA PHE A 223 14.36 -9.49 -4.19
C PHE A 223 15.14 -10.74 -4.60
N LYS A 224 16.46 -10.63 -4.83
CA LYS A 224 17.30 -11.76 -5.29
C LYS A 224 17.30 -12.98 -4.36
N HIS A 225 17.08 -12.76 -3.06
CA HIS A 225 16.99 -13.81 -2.03
C HIS A 225 15.61 -14.45 -1.92
N TYR A 226 14.66 -14.00 -2.74
CA TYR A 226 13.30 -14.50 -2.79
C TYR A 226 13.02 -15.15 -4.15
N GLN A 227 12.06 -16.06 -4.15
CA GLN A 227 11.40 -16.55 -5.36
C GLN A 227 10.04 -15.87 -5.47
N ILE A 228 9.67 -15.44 -6.67
CA ILE A 228 8.29 -15.03 -6.97
C ILE A 228 7.45 -16.31 -7.02
N LYS A 229 6.55 -16.45 -6.05
CA LYS A 229 5.62 -17.58 -5.98
C LYS A 229 4.45 -17.37 -6.93
N THR A 230 3.91 -16.15 -6.97
CA THR A 230 2.91 -15.73 -7.94
C THR A 230 2.96 -14.22 -8.12
N GLU A 231 2.47 -13.79 -9.27
CA GLU A 231 2.19 -12.40 -9.61
C GLU A 231 0.66 -12.25 -9.71
N PHE A 232 0.13 -11.05 -9.49
CA PHE A 232 -1.30 -10.78 -9.57
C PHE A 232 -1.58 -9.30 -9.85
N GLU A 233 -2.78 -9.01 -10.31
CA GLU A 233 -3.30 -7.65 -10.51
C GLU A 233 -4.01 -7.15 -9.24
N SER A 234 -4.13 -5.83 -9.09
CA SER A 234 -4.92 -5.21 -8.02
C SER A 234 -6.37 -5.65 -8.07
N SER A 235 -6.96 -5.78 -6.89
CA SER A 235 -8.41 -5.96 -6.79
C SER A 235 -9.21 -4.69 -7.12
N VAL A 236 -8.55 -3.53 -7.21
CA VAL A 236 -9.17 -2.22 -7.43
C VAL A 236 -9.41 -1.98 -8.92
N PRO A 237 -10.69 -1.88 -9.35
CA PRO A 237 -11.00 -1.61 -10.74
C PRO A 237 -10.38 -0.30 -11.22
N GLY A 238 -9.65 -0.36 -12.33
CA GLY A 238 -9.02 0.79 -12.96
C GLY A 238 -7.55 1.01 -12.61
N GLU A 239 -6.96 0.21 -11.72
CA GLU A 239 -5.50 0.22 -11.47
C GLU A 239 -4.72 -0.61 -12.51
N GLU A 240 -5.40 -1.55 -13.19
CA GLU A 240 -4.87 -2.40 -14.28
C GLU A 240 -4.15 -1.57 -15.38
N GLU A 241 -4.68 -0.38 -15.67
CA GLU A 241 -4.10 0.56 -16.63
C GLU A 241 -4.20 1.97 -16.10
N MET A 242 -3.04 2.55 -15.78
CA MET A 242 -2.95 3.88 -15.19
C MET A 242 -2.53 4.91 -16.25
N GLU A 243 -3.19 6.07 -16.23
CA GLU A 243 -2.86 7.19 -17.10
C GLU A 243 -1.77 8.07 -16.48
N ILE A 244 -0.70 8.29 -17.24
CA ILE A 244 0.32 9.29 -16.95
C ILE A 244 0.32 10.30 -18.10
N ASP A 245 0.16 11.58 -17.81
CA ASP A 245 -0.03 12.66 -18.80
C ASP A 245 -1.18 12.40 -19.79
N GLY A 246 -2.27 11.77 -19.32
CA GLY A 246 -3.44 11.45 -20.15
C GLY A 246 -3.21 10.34 -21.16
N SER A 247 -2.15 9.54 -21.01
CA SER A 247 -1.88 8.36 -21.82
C SER A 247 -1.70 7.13 -20.92
N LYS A 248 -2.22 5.98 -21.33
CA LYS A 248 -2.09 4.70 -20.62
C LYS A 248 -0.64 4.21 -20.62
N GLN A 249 0.12 4.64 -19.62
CA GLN A 249 1.57 4.45 -19.52
C GLN A 249 1.98 3.72 -18.24
N GLY A 250 1.07 3.54 -17.30
CA GLY A 250 1.31 2.76 -16.09
C GLY A 250 0.35 1.58 -15.96
N TYR A 251 0.63 0.74 -14.99
CA TYR A 251 -0.20 -0.37 -14.54
C TYR A 251 0.18 -0.68 -13.11
N ASP A 252 -0.72 -1.27 -12.33
CA ASP A 252 -0.35 -1.86 -11.05
C ASP A 252 0.06 -3.34 -11.23
N LYS A 253 0.88 -3.82 -10.29
CA LYS A 253 1.14 -5.25 -10.16
C LYS A 253 1.47 -5.61 -8.72
N GLY A 254 1.08 -6.82 -8.34
CA GLY A 254 1.41 -7.44 -7.07
C GLY A 254 2.26 -8.70 -7.21
N PHE A 255 3.00 -9.00 -6.16
CA PHE A 255 3.91 -10.14 -6.05
C PHE A 255 3.75 -10.80 -4.70
N PHE A 256 3.65 -12.13 -4.69
CA PHE A 256 3.86 -12.92 -3.50
C PHE A 256 5.22 -13.59 -3.57
N LEU A 257 6.09 -13.26 -2.62
CA LEU A 257 7.49 -13.66 -2.56
C LEU A 257 7.73 -14.63 -1.39
N ILE A 258 8.51 -15.67 -1.64
CA ILE A 258 8.95 -16.62 -0.60
C ILE A 258 10.47 -16.57 -0.52
N ARG A 259 11.03 -16.49 0.69
CA ARG A 259 12.48 -16.50 0.89
C ARG A 259 13.06 -17.84 0.42
N LYS A 260 14.15 -17.80 -0.36
CA LYS A 260 14.90 -19.00 -0.76
C LYS A 260 15.55 -19.64 0.47
N SER A 261 15.54 -20.97 0.52
CA SER A 261 16.24 -21.75 1.54
C SER A 261 17.75 -21.61 1.43
#